data_AF-A0A523ATV4-F1
#
_entry.id   AF-A0A523ATV4-F1
#
_cell.length_a   1.000
_cell.length_b   1.000
_cell.length_c   1.000
_cell.angle_alpha   90.00
_cell.angle_beta   90.00
_cell.angle_gamma   90.00
#
_symmetry.space_group_name_H-M   'P 1'
#
loop_
_entity.id
_entity.type
_entity.pdbx_description
1 polymer ?
#
loop_
_entity_poly.entity_id
_entity_poly.type
_entity_poly.pdbx_seq_one_letter_code
_entity_poly.pdbx_strand_id
1 'polypeptide(L)'
;MRKGIEEARSSPERARGWIREFLSGLAPEDLEKAARENYNPIKDLVERFHLASPAVRMGAVVLLKSNWRELEEYLTNVPKLIQLFLENRPELKGVLERPEVRRYLNLTCAYCYFWLSDYVDPPNVDVECPRCHELLPLDPVQVPVVYELREEKGAISLVGRRLMCPKCGGWMRVAEEG
;
A
#
# COMPACT_ATOMS: atom_id res chain seq x y z
N MET A 1 4.42 -21.43 19.54
CA MET A 1 3.79 -20.23 18.95
C MET A 1 3.97 -18.93 19.78
N ARG A 2 4.80 -18.86 20.82
CA ARG A 2 5.07 -17.62 21.59
C ARG A 2 6.43 -16.96 21.32
N LYS A 3 7.43 -17.70 20.81
CA LYS A 3 8.79 -17.18 20.58
C LYS A 3 8.94 -16.18 19.42
N GLY A 4 8.07 -16.23 18.42
CA GLY A 4 8.17 -15.32 17.25
C GLY A 4 7.65 -13.89 17.51
N ILE A 5 6.84 -13.69 18.56
CA ILE A 5 6.22 -12.39 18.87
C ILE A 5 7.06 -11.62 19.91
N GLU A 6 7.76 -12.30 20.82
CA GLU A 6 8.66 -11.65 21.80
C GLU A 6 9.98 -11.16 21.19
N GLU A 7 10.42 -11.76 20.08
CA GLU A 7 11.60 -11.28 19.34
C GLU A 7 11.28 -10.08 18.43
N ALA A 8 10.02 -9.64 18.34
CA ALA A 8 9.55 -8.53 17.50
C ALA A 8 9.76 -7.12 18.09
N ARG A 9 10.81 -6.92 18.90
CA ARG A 9 11.22 -5.58 19.35
C ARG A 9 12.01 -4.87 18.24
N SER A 10 11.31 -3.97 17.55
CA SER A 10 11.78 -2.76 16.86
C SER A 10 13.28 -2.65 16.52
N SER A 11 13.65 -3.01 15.29
CA SER A 11 14.89 -2.52 14.64
C SER A 11 14.52 -2.01 13.24
N PRO A 12 14.97 -0.81 12.83
CA PRO A 12 14.83 -0.30 11.45
C PRO A 12 15.30 -1.28 10.38
N GLU A 13 16.24 -2.17 10.73
CA GLU A 13 16.77 -3.20 9.84
C GLU A 13 15.71 -4.23 9.42
N ARG A 14 14.69 -4.49 10.25
CA ARG A 14 13.59 -5.40 9.90
C ARG A 14 12.55 -4.74 9.01
N ALA A 15 12.27 -3.44 9.16
CA ALA A 15 11.43 -2.70 8.22
C ALA A 15 12.06 -2.65 6.84
N ARG A 16 13.37 -2.36 6.80
CA ARG A 16 14.18 -2.50 5.58
C ARG A 16 14.15 -3.93 5.06
N GLY A 17 14.20 -4.93 5.94
CA GLY A 17 14.05 -6.34 5.59
C GLY A 17 12.72 -6.65 4.91
N TRP A 18 11.60 -6.14 5.43
CA TRP A 18 10.26 -6.35 4.88
C TRP A 18 10.08 -5.66 3.53
N ILE A 19 10.54 -4.41 3.41
CA ILE A 19 10.61 -3.73 2.12
C ILE A 19 11.51 -4.55 1.17
N ARG A 20 12.72 -4.91 1.57
CA ARG A 20 13.62 -5.74 0.74
C ARG A 20 13.00 -7.07 0.32
N GLU A 21 12.25 -7.75 1.18
CA GLU A 21 11.57 -9.02 0.87
C GLU A 21 10.38 -8.85 -0.08
N PHE A 22 9.62 -7.76 0.08
CA PHE A 22 8.60 -7.38 -0.87
C PHE A 22 9.23 -7.06 -2.23
N LEU A 23 10.28 -6.22 -2.24
CA LEU A 23 11.00 -5.76 -3.42
C LEU A 23 11.79 -6.87 -4.14
N SER A 24 12.38 -7.82 -3.42
CA SER A 24 13.14 -8.92 -4.02
C SER A 24 12.25 -9.92 -4.75
N GLY A 25 10.96 -9.92 -4.46
CA GLY A 25 9.97 -10.72 -5.17
C GLY A 25 9.40 -10.05 -6.42
N LEU A 26 9.75 -8.80 -6.74
CA LEU A 26 9.32 -8.13 -7.96
C LEU A 26 10.33 -8.43 -9.08
N ALA A 27 9.92 -9.18 -10.11
CA ALA A 27 10.77 -9.39 -11.27
C ALA A 27 10.90 -8.09 -12.10
N PRO A 28 12.04 -7.86 -12.79
CA PRO A 28 12.18 -6.75 -13.73
C PRO A 28 11.05 -6.67 -14.74
N GLU A 29 10.63 -7.82 -15.26
CA GLU A 29 9.57 -7.96 -16.25
C GLU A 29 8.20 -7.60 -15.66
N ASP A 30 8.00 -7.88 -14.37
CA ASP A 30 6.79 -7.49 -13.64
C ASP A 30 6.76 -5.98 -13.43
N LEU A 31 7.89 -5.33 -13.16
CA LEU A 31 7.96 -3.86 -13.08
C LEU A 31 7.67 -3.21 -14.44
N GLU A 32 8.22 -3.75 -15.53
CA GLU A 32 7.96 -3.23 -16.87
C GLU A 32 6.52 -3.50 -17.34
N LYS A 33 5.97 -4.67 -17.02
CA LYS A 33 4.58 -5.01 -17.31
C LYS A 33 3.65 -4.14 -16.47
N ALA A 34 3.94 -3.98 -15.19
CA ALA A 34 3.14 -3.19 -14.27
C ALA A 34 3.10 -1.71 -14.66
N ALA A 35 4.23 -1.14 -15.08
CA ALA A 35 4.29 0.22 -15.60
C ALA A 35 3.48 0.41 -16.89
N ARG A 36 3.41 -0.60 -17.76
CA ARG A 36 2.62 -0.56 -19.00
C ARG A 36 1.12 -0.81 -18.76
N GLU A 37 0.77 -1.67 -17.82
CA GLU A 37 -0.60 -2.14 -17.58
C GLU A 37 -1.30 -1.44 -16.40
N ASN A 38 -0.65 -0.47 -15.74
CA ASN A 38 -1.12 0.17 -14.50
C ASN A 38 -1.53 -0.85 -13.43
N TYR A 39 -0.68 -1.87 -13.25
CA TYR A 39 -0.92 -2.93 -12.27
C TYR A 39 -1.01 -2.38 -10.84
N ASN A 40 -1.84 -2.99 -10.00
CA ASN A 40 -1.97 -2.61 -8.59
C ASN A 40 -1.27 -3.63 -7.69
N PRO A 41 -0.04 -3.35 -7.22
CA PRO A 41 0.76 -4.30 -6.43
C PRO A 41 0.27 -4.44 -4.98
N ILE A 42 -0.71 -3.63 -4.55
CA ILE A 42 -1.38 -3.79 -3.25
C ILE A 42 -2.04 -5.15 -3.14
N LYS A 43 -2.66 -5.61 -4.23
CA LYS A 43 -3.35 -6.90 -4.23
C LYS A 43 -2.37 -8.02 -3.87
N ASP A 44 -1.20 -8.02 -4.49
CA ASP A 44 -0.15 -9.00 -4.19
C ASP A 44 0.40 -8.83 -2.78
N LEU A 45 0.57 -7.60 -2.31
CA LEU A 45 1.05 -7.33 -0.96
C LEU A 45 0.09 -7.90 0.08
N VAL A 46 -1.21 -7.66 -0.10
CA VAL A 46 -2.28 -8.16 0.79
C VAL A 46 -2.35 -9.68 0.75
N GLU A 47 -2.29 -10.28 -0.44
CA GLU A 47 -2.35 -11.74 -0.63
C GLU A 47 -1.10 -12.43 -0.09
N ARG A 48 0.10 -11.95 -0.44
CA ARG A 48 1.40 -12.54 -0.07
C ARG A 48 1.65 -12.52 1.43
N PHE A 49 1.26 -11.45 2.12
CA PHE A 49 1.42 -11.35 3.57
C PHE A 49 0.16 -11.71 4.35
N HIS A 50 -0.89 -12.19 3.66
CA HIS A 50 -2.17 -12.55 4.25
C HIS A 50 -2.76 -11.45 5.14
N LEU A 51 -2.60 -10.17 4.75
CA LEU A 51 -3.01 -9.03 5.58
C LEU A 51 -4.53 -8.99 5.80
N ALA A 52 -5.31 -9.60 4.91
CA ALA A 52 -6.75 -9.74 5.10
C ALA A 52 -7.14 -10.78 6.18
N SER A 53 -6.20 -11.62 6.63
CA SER A 53 -6.47 -12.66 7.63
C SER A 53 -6.58 -12.07 9.04
N PRO A 54 -7.69 -12.30 9.77
CA PRO A 54 -7.83 -11.84 11.16
C PRO A 54 -6.71 -12.36 12.08
N ALA A 55 -6.20 -13.56 11.81
CA ALA A 55 -5.13 -14.17 12.58
C ALA A 55 -3.77 -13.44 12.43
N VAL A 56 -3.57 -12.77 11.29
CA VAL A 56 -2.33 -12.03 10.98
C VAL A 56 -2.48 -10.54 11.29
N ARG A 57 -3.70 -10.01 11.18
CA ARG A 57 -3.97 -8.57 11.21
C ARG A 57 -3.38 -7.87 12.44
N MET A 58 -3.61 -8.38 13.64
CA MET A 58 -3.14 -7.74 14.87
C MET A 58 -1.61 -7.64 14.91
N GLY A 59 -0.91 -8.73 14.56
CA GLY A 59 0.56 -8.74 14.52
C GLY A 59 1.10 -7.82 13.42
N ALA A 60 0.48 -7.83 12.25
CA ALA A 60 0.83 -6.95 11.14
C ALA A 60 0.65 -5.47 11.49
N VAL A 61 -0.48 -5.09 12.12
CA VAL A 61 -0.71 -3.70 12.57
C VAL A 61 0.34 -3.26 13.58
N VAL A 62 0.67 -4.09 14.58
CA VAL A 62 1.73 -3.78 15.56
C VAL A 62 3.08 -3.57 14.87
N LEU A 63 3.44 -4.45 13.93
CA LEU A 63 4.69 -4.35 13.19
C LEU A 63 4.72 -3.09 12.31
N LEU A 64 3.65 -2.81 11.57
CA LEU A 64 3.55 -1.64 10.71
C LEU A 64 3.57 -0.35 11.54
N LYS A 65 2.81 -0.25 12.64
CA LYS A 65 2.85 0.92 13.55
C LYS A 65 4.26 1.14 14.12
N SER A 66 4.92 0.08 14.56
CA SER A 66 6.27 0.17 15.14
C SER A 66 7.34 0.60 14.14
N ASN A 67 7.08 0.44 12.84
CA ASN A 67 8.02 0.76 11.77
C ASN A 67 7.49 1.86 10.82
N TRP A 68 6.40 2.53 11.19
CA TRP A 68 5.67 3.43 10.29
C TRP A 68 6.56 4.52 9.69
N ARG A 69 7.38 5.16 10.51
CA ARG A 69 8.28 6.23 10.07
C ARG A 69 9.24 5.80 8.95
N GLU A 70 9.80 4.59 9.04
CA GLU A 70 10.71 4.08 8.00
C GLU A 70 9.91 3.71 6.74
N LEU A 71 8.75 3.07 6.90
CA LEU A 71 7.86 2.74 5.77
C LEU A 71 7.40 4.00 5.02
N GLU A 72 6.91 4.99 5.76
CA GLU A 72 6.51 6.30 5.24
C GLU A 72 7.64 6.95 4.47
N GLU A 73 8.88 6.91 4.98
CA GLU A 73 10.02 7.47 4.26
C GLU A 73 10.23 6.81 2.89
N TYR A 74 10.14 5.48 2.78
CA TYR A 74 10.29 4.82 1.47
C TYR A 74 9.07 5.01 0.56
N LEU A 75 7.87 5.09 1.13
CA LEU A 75 6.63 5.26 0.37
C LEU A 75 6.40 6.72 -0.09
N THR A 76 7.03 7.69 0.56
CA THR A 76 6.93 9.11 0.18
C THR A 76 8.19 9.63 -0.53
N ASN A 77 9.29 8.86 -0.53
CA ASN A 77 10.54 9.20 -1.19
C ASN A 77 10.98 8.10 -2.17
N VAL A 78 10.35 8.08 -3.36
CA VAL A 78 10.69 7.12 -4.42
C VAL A 78 12.15 7.15 -4.86
N PRO A 79 12.86 8.29 -4.92
CA PRO A 79 14.31 8.29 -5.14
C PRO A 79 15.07 7.39 -4.13
N LYS A 80 14.70 7.43 -2.85
CA LYS A 80 15.29 6.55 -1.82
C LYS A 80 14.95 5.08 -2.05
N LEU A 81 13.72 4.79 -2.46
CA LEU A 81 13.31 3.44 -2.83
C LEU A 81 14.07 2.91 -4.06
N ILE A 82 14.28 3.76 -5.08
CA ILE A 82 15.09 3.44 -6.26
C ILE A 82 16.53 3.15 -5.86
N GLN A 83 17.12 3.98 -4.99
CA GLN A 83 18.47 3.70 -4.48
C GLN A 83 18.53 2.32 -3.81
N LEU A 84 17.55 2.01 -2.95
CA LEU A 84 17.46 0.69 -2.30
C LEU A 84 17.34 -0.44 -3.33
N PHE A 85 16.54 -0.26 -4.40
CA PHE A 85 16.48 -1.24 -5.48
C PHE A 85 17.85 -1.45 -6.13
N LEU A 86 18.55 -0.38 -6.46
CA LEU A 86 19.84 -0.43 -7.15
C LEU A 86 20.97 -1.01 -6.30
N GLU A 87 20.92 -0.82 -4.97
CA GLU A 87 21.84 -1.46 -4.03
C GLU A 87 21.73 -2.99 -4.06
N ASN A 88 20.54 -3.53 -4.34
CA ASN A 88 20.28 -4.97 -4.32
C ASN A 88 20.24 -5.61 -5.72
N ARG A 89 19.87 -4.83 -6.74
CA ARG A 89 19.61 -5.27 -8.12
C ARG A 89 20.15 -4.21 -9.11
N PRO A 90 21.47 -4.00 -9.20
CA PRO A 90 22.06 -2.94 -10.01
C PRO A 90 21.74 -3.05 -11.51
N GLU A 91 21.41 -4.25 -12.00
CA GLU A 91 20.97 -4.48 -13.37
C GLU A 91 19.64 -3.80 -13.73
N LEU A 92 18.83 -3.43 -12.73
CA LEU A 92 17.57 -2.71 -12.92
C LEU A 92 17.76 -1.24 -13.29
N LYS A 93 18.98 -0.70 -13.25
CA LYS A 93 19.26 0.73 -13.48
C LYS A 93 18.61 1.29 -14.73
N GLY A 94 18.79 0.61 -15.87
CA GLY A 94 18.24 1.07 -17.15
C GLY A 94 16.70 1.06 -17.20
N VAL A 95 16.03 0.30 -16.34
CA VAL A 95 14.56 0.25 -16.23
C VAL A 95 14.07 1.32 -15.24
N LEU A 96 14.67 1.39 -14.05
CA LEU A 96 14.29 2.32 -12.98
C LEU A 96 14.59 3.79 -13.29
N GLU A 97 15.48 4.06 -14.25
CA GLU A 97 15.76 5.42 -14.73
C GLU A 97 14.74 5.94 -15.75
N ARG A 98 13.87 5.06 -16.29
CA ARG A 98 12.86 5.47 -17.27
C ARG A 98 11.76 6.33 -16.61
N PRO A 99 11.36 7.48 -17.19
CA PRO A 99 10.36 8.37 -16.61
C PRO A 99 9.03 7.68 -16.30
N GLU A 100 8.55 6.79 -17.18
CA GLU A 100 7.30 6.06 -17.02
C GLU A 100 7.35 5.07 -15.84
N VAL A 101 8.48 4.40 -15.63
CA VAL A 101 8.68 3.49 -14.50
C VAL A 101 8.73 4.28 -13.20
N ARG A 102 9.44 5.41 -13.17
CA ARG A 102 9.49 6.29 -12.00
C ARG A 102 8.12 6.82 -11.61
N ARG A 103 7.34 7.25 -12.60
CA ARG A 103 5.96 7.71 -12.42
C ARG A 103 5.08 6.60 -11.86
N TYR A 104 5.17 5.39 -12.42
CA TYR A 104 4.46 4.22 -11.93
C TYR A 104 4.83 3.88 -10.49
N LEU A 105 6.12 3.90 -10.14
CA LEU A 105 6.60 3.68 -8.77
C LEU A 105 6.06 4.74 -7.81
N ASN A 106 6.07 6.01 -8.22
CA ASN A 106 5.47 7.12 -7.46
C ASN A 106 3.98 6.86 -7.16
N LEU A 107 3.19 6.50 -8.18
CA LEU A 107 1.77 6.17 -8.02
C LEU A 107 1.57 4.96 -7.11
N THR A 108 2.36 3.92 -7.31
CA THR A 108 2.35 2.70 -6.49
C THR A 108 2.63 3.00 -5.03
N CYS A 109 3.70 3.75 -4.75
CA CYS A 109 4.10 4.09 -3.39
C CYS A 109 3.04 4.94 -2.70
N ALA A 110 2.41 5.88 -3.41
CA ALA A 110 1.29 6.65 -2.89
C ALA A 110 0.07 5.74 -2.58
N TYR A 111 -0.30 4.84 -3.49
CA TYR A 111 -1.35 3.85 -3.22
C TYR A 111 -1.03 2.98 -1.99
N CYS A 112 0.20 2.48 -1.88
CA CYS A 112 0.68 1.70 -0.73
C CYS A 112 0.60 2.49 0.55
N TYR A 113 1.00 3.76 0.52
CA TYR A 113 0.94 4.65 1.66
C TYR A 113 -0.49 4.78 2.19
N PHE A 114 -1.44 5.17 1.34
CA PHE A 114 -2.82 5.39 1.78
C PHE A 114 -3.50 4.08 2.21
N TRP A 115 -3.28 2.98 1.48
CA TRP A 115 -3.83 1.67 1.86
C TRP A 115 -3.27 1.19 3.19
N LEU A 116 -1.95 1.25 3.40
CA LEU A 116 -1.34 0.83 4.66
C LEU A 116 -1.74 1.74 5.82
N SER A 117 -1.90 3.04 5.56
CA SER A 117 -2.37 4.00 6.56
C SER A 117 -3.77 3.61 7.04
N ASP A 118 -4.72 3.45 6.13
CA ASP A 118 -6.10 3.05 6.48
C ASP A 118 -6.15 1.61 7.02
N TYR A 119 -5.22 0.71 6.64
CA TYR A 119 -5.15 -0.64 7.21
C TYR A 119 -4.72 -0.62 8.69
N VAL A 120 -3.73 0.22 8.99
CA VAL A 120 -3.10 0.37 10.31
C VAL A 120 -3.97 1.18 11.26
N ASP A 121 -4.59 2.23 10.76
CA ASP A 121 -5.44 3.16 11.48
C ASP A 121 -6.68 3.48 10.64
N PRO A 122 -7.63 2.54 10.53
CA PRO A 122 -8.82 2.73 9.71
C PRO A 122 -9.61 3.94 10.19
N PRO A 123 -10.05 4.83 9.29
CA PRO A 123 -10.95 5.91 9.65
C PRO A 123 -12.20 5.36 10.36
N ASN A 124 -12.57 5.97 11.48
CA ASN A 124 -13.78 5.60 12.20
C ASN A 124 -15.01 6.27 11.56
N VAL A 125 -15.26 5.93 10.29
CA VAL A 125 -16.34 6.48 9.46
C VAL A 125 -17.08 5.33 8.79
N ASP A 126 -18.39 5.31 8.99
CA ASP A 126 -19.30 4.44 8.24
C ASP A 126 -19.88 5.20 7.05
N VAL A 127 -19.90 4.54 5.90
CA VAL A 127 -20.48 5.08 4.66
C VAL A 127 -21.75 4.32 4.34
N GLU A 128 -22.87 5.03 4.28
CA GLU A 128 -24.16 4.43 3.90
C GLU A 128 -24.23 4.20 2.40
N CYS A 129 -24.58 2.97 1.99
CA CYS A 129 -24.80 2.66 0.60
C CYS A 129 -26.13 3.25 0.10
N PRO A 130 -26.13 4.12 -0.93
CA PRO A 130 -27.36 4.78 -1.39
C PRO A 130 -28.33 3.83 -2.10
N ARG A 131 -27.92 2.58 -2.39
CA ARG A 131 -28.77 1.59 -3.07
C ARG A 131 -29.46 0.64 -2.11
N CYS A 132 -28.77 0.20 -1.06
CA CYS A 132 -29.28 -0.82 -0.14
C CYS A 132 -29.25 -0.40 1.32
N HIS A 133 -28.88 0.86 1.61
CA HIS A 133 -28.83 1.48 2.94
C HIS A 133 -27.96 0.72 3.96
N GLU A 134 -27.04 -0.11 3.47
CA GLU A 134 -26.06 -0.81 4.31
C GLU A 134 -25.00 0.19 4.77
N LEU A 135 -24.74 0.23 6.09
CA LEU A 135 -23.60 0.97 6.64
C LEU A 135 -22.34 0.14 6.46
N LEU A 136 -21.33 0.73 5.83
CA LEU A 136 -20.08 0.06 5.50
C LEU A 136 -18.91 0.77 6.17
N PRO A 137 -18.07 0.06 6.94
CA PRO A 137 -16.91 0.67 7.55
C PRO A 137 -15.89 1.04 6.48
N LEU A 138 -15.22 2.17 6.64
CA LEU A 138 -14.04 2.53 5.85
C LEU A 138 -12.81 1.73 6.33
N ASP A 139 -12.87 0.41 6.17
CA ASP A 139 -11.77 -0.51 6.45
C ASP A 139 -11.41 -1.27 5.17
N PRO A 140 -10.22 -1.05 4.59
CA PRO A 140 -9.84 -1.61 3.30
C PRO A 140 -9.72 -3.14 3.29
N VAL A 141 -9.77 -3.78 4.47
CA VAL A 141 -9.83 -5.25 4.59
C VAL A 141 -11.26 -5.78 4.53
N GLN A 142 -12.22 -5.02 5.06
CA GLN A 142 -13.63 -5.45 5.12
C GLN A 142 -14.38 -5.07 3.85
N VAL A 143 -14.01 -3.93 3.25
CA VAL A 143 -14.66 -3.39 2.07
C VAL A 143 -13.58 -3.00 1.06
N PRO A 144 -13.72 -3.37 -0.23
CA PRO A 144 -12.77 -2.93 -1.25
C PRO A 144 -12.76 -1.40 -1.34
N VAL A 145 -11.60 -0.80 -1.05
CA VAL A 145 -11.34 0.64 -1.15
C VAL A 145 -10.44 0.91 -2.36
N VAL A 146 -10.85 1.88 -3.18
CA VAL A 146 -10.04 2.46 -4.25
C VAL A 146 -9.70 3.89 -3.85
N TYR A 147 -8.41 4.21 -3.87
CA TYR A 147 -7.91 5.56 -3.64
C TYR A 147 -7.93 6.32 -4.95
N GLU A 148 -8.51 7.52 -4.94
CA GLU A 148 -8.48 8.43 -6.08
C GLU A 148 -7.28 9.34 -5.89
N LEU A 149 -6.25 9.14 -6.71
CA LEU A 149 -5.01 9.91 -6.63
C LEU A 149 -4.96 10.94 -7.74
N ARG A 150 -4.39 12.10 -7.45
CA ARG A 150 -4.08 13.13 -8.44
C ARG A 150 -2.59 13.41 -8.43
N GLU A 151 -2.02 13.51 -9.62
CA GLU A 151 -0.64 13.94 -9.82
C GLU A 151 -0.61 15.39 -10.31
N GLU A 152 0.02 16.28 -9.56
CA GLU A 152 0.23 17.68 -9.93
C GLU A 152 1.70 18.05 -9.74
N LYS A 153 2.37 18.48 -10.82
CA LYS A 153 3.79 18.88 -10.82
C LYS A 153 4.74 17.81 -10.23
N GLY A 154 4.41 16.53 -10.40
CA GLY A 154 5.19 15.40 -9.89
C GLY A 154 4.93 15.04 -8.43
N ALA A 155 4.06 15.76 -7.73
CA ALA A 155 3.55 15.37 -6.42
C ALA A 155 2.24 14.59 -6.59
N ILE A 156 2.04 13.53 -5.79
CA ILE A 156 0.81 12.75 -5.78
C ILE A 156 0.07 13.02 -4.48
N SER A 157 -1.20 13.37 -4.59
CA SER A 157 -2.10 13.59 -3.46
C SER A 157 -3.33 12.70 -3.56
N LEU A 158 -3.85 12.29 -2.40
CA LEU A 158 -5.19 11.71 -2.31
C LEU A 158 -6.22 12.81 -2.56
N VAL A 159 -7.23 12.52 -3.39
CA VAL A 159 -8.34 13.45 -3.70
C VAL A 159 -9.72 12.81 -3.46
N GLY A 160 -9.73 11.63 -2.84
CA GLY A 160 -10.93 10.89 -2.54
C GLY A 160 -10.67 9.41 -2.30
N ARG A 161 -11.64 8.78 -1.64
CA ARG A 161 -11.72 7.33 -1.50
C ARG A 161 -13.03 6.85 -2.09
N ARG A 162 -13.02 5.68 -2.70
CA ARG A 162 -14.21 5.00 -3.18
C ARG A 162 -14.32 3.61 -2.59
N LEU A 163 -15.51 3.28 -2.10
CA LEU A 163 -15.84 1.98 -1.54
C LEU A 163 -16.74 1.22 -2.51
N MET A 164 -16.56 -0.09 -2.63
CA MET A 164 -17.53 -0.95 -3.32
C MET A 164 -18.40 -1.67 -2.31
N CYS A 165 -19.72 -1.49 -2.39
CA CYS A 165 -20.66 -2.19 -1.54
C CYS A 165 -20.63 -3.70 -1.84
N PRO A 166 -20.29 -4.56 -0.87
CA PRO A 166 -20.21 -6.00 -1.12
C PRO A 166 -21.58 -6.63 -1.41
N LYS A 167 -22.66 -5.99 -0.95
CA LYS A 167 -24.04 -6.49 -1.10
C LYS A 167 -24.63 -6.23 -2.48
N CYS A 168 -24.41 -5.04 -3.05
CA CYS A 168 -25.04 -4.63 -4.31
C CYS A 168 -24.06 -4.25 -5.43
N GLY A 169 -22.76 -4.30 -5.17
CA GLY A 169 -21.70 -3.89 -6.11
C GLY A 169 -21.68 -2.40 -6.44
N GLY A 170 -22.46 -1.57 -5.74
CA GLY A 170 -22.50 -0.13 -5.94
C GLY A 170 -21.23 0.55 -5.44
N TRP A 171 -20.66 1.46 -6.24
CA TRP A 171 -19.55 2.31 -5.81
C TRP A 171 -20.05 3.55 -5.09
N MET A 172 -19.42 3.88 -3.97
CA MET A 172 -19.70 5.08 -3.17
C MET A 172 -18.43 5.91 -3.05
N ARG A 173 -18.55 7.23 -3.05
CA ARG A 173 -17.44 8.13 -2.74
C ARG A 173 -17.51 8.48 -1.26
N VAL A 174 -16.39 8.36 -0.56
CA VAL A 174 -16.25 8.83 0.82
C VAL A 174 -16.15 10.35 0.76
N ALA A 175 -17.01 11.06 1.50
CA ALA A 175 -16.84 12.49 1.70
C ALA A 175 -15.56 12.71 2.52
N GLU A 176 -14.61 13.49 2.02
CA GLU A 176 -13.48 13.93 2.83
C GLU A 176 -14.01 15.07 3.73
N GLU A 177 -13.95 14.90 5.05
CA GLU A 177 -14.13 16.03 5.97
C GLU A 177 -12.95 16.99 5.73
N GLY A 178 -13.26 18.19 5.25
CA GLY A 178 -12.28 19.24 4.93
C GLY A 178 -11.78 20.00 6.15
#